data_AF-A0A953YC36-F1
#
_entry.id   AF-A0A953YC36-F1
#
_cell.length_a   1.000
_cell.length_b   1.000
_cell.length_c   1.000
_cell.angle_alpha   90.00
_cell.angle_beta   90.00
_cell.angle_gamma   90.00
#
_symmetry.space_group_name_H-M   'P 1'
#
loop_
_entity.id
_entity.type
_entity.pdbx_description
1 polymer ?
#
loop_
_entity_poly.entity_id
_entity_poly.type
_entity_poly.pdbx_seq_one_letter_code
_entity_poly.pdbx_strand_id
1 'polypeptide(L)'
;MRRGSTALLVGALLLAWPAAARAERPPFYRVIDSWASQDLAAAERFTLQVDPSTPARIAAEGIVHAMKGEFLLAQDKLQRVQQEVGDYLLINEIHALCCAMNGKFARAREVLGEDDDGVRPLRMAVEGPFRSKFPLAAPLLERISDAGHYRIVSDVGLPLPLPKLEEKLRAAVDPAERKALEDKIRRQHKALVELCEIMDKAYANFERMFGELRRVEGVATVYVFADRARFEEFRAAFNLHSEHVIGSYFPIARTLVFYEQGGKEDLAASAGLSIGADTLRTLLHESFHQYLHLCVDRAPPWLNEGLADFFGIRLSEQILRQRDPDGPPIYPERLKDVVFLREKAAPLAPVLPLADLMAQDQATFMSTPPRAFTNYAQSWIFVHYLASTSAGRGYLLGYLRGLREGLSVLNLNGKLLGLPEQRAKLEKGWRRHAGRLHKHHLEQDPKMAEWFEQQLEKLRKRSAEGR
;
A
#
# COMPACT_ATOMS: atom_id res chain seq x y z
N MET A 1 -14.39 -18.33 -0.26
CA MET A 1 -14.22 -16.87 -0.11
C MET A 1 -13.18 -16.60 0.97
N ARG A 2 -11.95 -16.23 0.63
CA ARG A 2 -11.02 -15.66 1.62
C ARG A 2 -11.50 -14.24 1.89
N ARG A 3 -12.05 -13.99 3.09
CA ARG A 3 -12.37 -12.63 3.54
C ARG A 3 -11.08 -11.81 3.46
N GLY A 4 -11.14 -10.62 2.87
CA GLY A 4 -9.97 -9.76 2.70
C GLY A 4 -9.26 -9.50 4.04
N SER A 5 -7.95 -9.33 3.98
CA SER A 5 -7.04 -9.01 5.11
C SER A 5 -7.58 -7.90 6.03
N THR A 6 -8.42 -7.02 5.49
CA THR A 6 -9.12 -5.96 6.20
C THR A 6 -10.10 -6.46 7.27
N ALA A 7 -10.84 -7.54 6.99
CA ALA A 7 -11.77 -8.11 7.96
C ALA A 7 -11.10 -8.89 9.08
N LEU A 8 -9.87 -9.32 8.83
CA LEU A 8 -9.04 -9.98 9.83
C LEU A 8 -8.51 -9.01 10.87
N LEU A 9 -8.33 -7.71 10.57
CA LEU A 9 -7.76 -6.78 11.54
C LEU A 9 -8.77 -6.32 12.60
N VAL A 10 -9.91 -5.80 12.17
CA VAL A 10 -11.02 -5.47 13.10
C VAL A 10 -11.63 -6.74 13.66
N GLY A 11 -11.66 -7.83 12.88
CA GLY A 11 -12.00 -9.15 13.38
C GLY A 11 -11.05 -9.62 14.48
N ALA A 12 -9.73 -9.46 14.33
CA ALA A 12 -8.74 -9.81 15.36
C ALA A 12 -8.88 -8.91 16.61
N LEU A 13 -9.13 -7.61 16.43
CA LEU A 13 -9.43 -6.68 17.52
C LEU A 13 -10.69 -7.10 18.28
N LEU A 14 -11.73 -7.57 17.58
CA LEU A 14 -12.97 -8.08 18.17
C LEU A 14 -12.85 -9.50 18.76
N LEU A 15 -11.95 -10.32 18.21
CA LEU A 15 -11.73 -11.73 18.60
C LEU A 15 -10.79 -11.87 19.80
N ALA A 16 -9.85 -10.93 20.00
CA ALA A 16 -9.00 -10.85 21.19
C ALA A 16 -9.80 -10.59 22.48
N TRP A 17 -11.08 -10.24 22.36
CA TRP A 17 -11.97 -10.02 23.50
C TRP A 17 -12.64 -11.33 23.97
N PRO A 18 -12.65 -11.63 25.29
CA PRO A 18 -13.27 -12.82 25.86
C PRO A 18 -14.74 -12.97 25.43
N ALA A 19 -15.13 -14.17 24.98
CA ALA A 19 -16.48 -14.44 24.49
C ALA A 19 -17.59 -14.12 25.52
N ALA A 20 -17.30 -14.27 26.81
CA ALA A 20 -18.23 -14.00 27.91
C ALA A 20 -18.68 -12.52 27.97
N ALA A 21 -17.85 -11.58 27.53
CA ALA A 21 -18.18 -10.15 27.52
C ALA A 21 -18.88 -9.69 26.22
N ARG A 22 -19.28 -10.61 25.33
CA ARG A 22 -19.99 -10.27 24.08
C ARG A 22 -21.51 -10.20 24.22
N ALA A 23 -22.09 -10.80 25.26
CA ALA A 23 -23.54 -10.92 25.43
C ALA A 23 -24.23 -9.62 25.88
N GLU A 24 -23.51 -8.71 26.54
CA GLU A 24 -24.04 -7.44 27.10
C GLU A 24 -23.59 -6.20 26.32
N ARG A 25 -23.17 -6.36 25.06
CA ARG A 25 -22.60 -5.26 24.28
C ARG A 25 -23.64 -4.16 24.00
N PRO A 26 -23.29 -2.88 24.22
CA PRO A 26 -24.06 -1.75 23.72
C PRO A 26 -24.44 -1.88 22.22
N PRO A 27 -25.58 -1.34 21.78
CA PRO A 27 -26.06 -1.48 20.40
C PRO A 27 -25.06 -1.06 19.30
N PHE A 28 -24.16 -0.12 19.59
CA PHE A 28 -23.16 0.38 18.61
C PHE A 28 -22.12 -0.68 18.21
N TYR A 29 -21.96 -1.78 18.97
CA TYR A 29 -21.01 -2.85 18.60
C TYR A 29 -21.38 -3.54 17.27
N ARG A 30 -22.64 -3.51 16.84
CA ARG A 30 -23.04 -4.01 15.50
C ARG A 30 -22.45 -3.17 14.37
N VAL A 31 -22.22 -1.88 14.60
CA VAL A 31 -21.54 -0.99 13.65
C VAL A 31 -20.06 -1.38 13.54
N ILE A 32 -19.44 -1.79 14.63
CA ILE A 32 -18.05 -2.27 14.65
C ILE A 32 -17.92 -3.61 13.91
N ASP A 33 -18.86 -4.54 14.11
CA ASP A 33 -18.90 -5.78 13.34
C ASP A 33 -19.02 -5.51 11.82
N SER A 34 -19.77 -4.47 11.46
CA SER A 34 -19.91 -4.02 10.07
C SER A 34 -18.62 -3.42 9.53
N TRP A 35 -17.90 -2.62 10.34
CA TRP A 35 -16.57 -2.14 9.99
C TRP A 35 -15.60 -3.30 9.73
N ALA A 36 -15.63 -4.34 10.56
CA ALA A 36 -14.83 -5.54 10.31
C ALA A 36 -15.17 -6.17 8.97
N SER A 37 -16.44 -6.28 8.61
CA SER A 37 -16.82 -6.80 7.29
C SER A 37 -16.56 -5.82 6.11
N GLN A 38 -16.14 -4.58 6.39
CA GLN A 38 -16.11 -3.47 5.45
C GLN A 38 -17.47 -3.18 4.78
N ASP A 39 -18.57 -3.49 5.45
CA ASP A 39 -19.93 -3.24 4.95
C ASP A 39 -20.41 -1.88 5.46
N LEU A 40 -20.01 -0.81 4.75
CA LEU A 40 -20.42 0.56 5.07
C LEU A 40 -21.94 0.72 5.08
N ALA A 41 -22.63 0.10 4.13
CA ALA A 41 -24.09 0.19 4.04
C ALA A 41 -24.77 -0.48 5.25
N ALA A 42 -24.24 -1.60 5.75
CA ALA A 42 -24.70 -2.20 7.00
C ALA A 42 -24.41 -1.31 8.20
N ALA A 43 -23.19 -0.73 8.30
CA ALA A 43 -22.82 0.19 9.37
C ALA A 43 -23.78 1.39 9.44
N GLU A 44 -24.11 1.99 8.30
CA GLU A 44 -25.08 3.08 8.21
C GLU A 44 -26.49 2.64 8.64
N ARG A 45 -26.97 1.48 8.16
CA ARG A 45 -28.28 0.94 8.57
C ARG A 45 -28.36 0.68 10.07
N PHE A 46 -27.31 0.11 10.67
CA PHE A 46 -27.29 -0.13 12.12
C PHE A 46 -27.22 1.17 12.90
N THR A 47 -26.46 2.15 12.41
CA THR A 47 -26.41 3.48 13.04
C THR A 47 -27.82 4.08 13.14
N LEU A 48 -28.63 3.98 12.07
CA LEU A 48 -30.05 4.41 12.04
C LEU A 48 -30.97 3.70 13.03
N GLN A 49 -30.59 2.53 13.56
CA GLN A 49 -31.36 1.79 14.55
C GLN A 49 -31.00 2.16 16.00
N VAL A 50 -29.91 2.90 16.22
CA VAL A 50 -29.51 3.37 17.55
C VAL A 50 -30.24 4.67 17.87
N ASP A 51 -30.77 4.78 19.09
CA ASP A 51 -31.47 5.98 19.57
C ASP A 51 -30.62 7.23 19.36
N PRO A 52 -31.11 8.23 18.60
CA PRO A 52 -30.33 9.40 18.20
C PRO A 52 -29.85 10.27 19.37
N SER A 53 -30.46 10.14 20.55
CA SER A 53 -30.11 10.91 21.74
C SER A 53 -28.98 10.31 22.58
N THR A 54 -28.51 9.11 22.23
CA THR A 54 -27.56 8.34 23.05
C THR A 54 -26.10 8.54 22.62
N PRO A 55 -25.13 8.46 23.54
CA PRO A 55 -23.71 8.42 23.18
C PRO A 55 -23.36 7.26 22.24
N ALA A 56 -24.09 6.15 22.32
CA ALA A 56 -23.95 5.01 21.41
C ALA A 56 -24.20 5.40 19.94
N ARG A 57 -25.17 6.29 19.68
CA ARG A 57 -25.40 6.84 18.34
C ARG A 57 -24.21 7.66 17.87
N ILE A 58 -23.70 8.56 18.72
CA ILE A 58 -22.59 9.45 18.38
C ILE A 58 -21.34 8.61 18.05
N ALA A 59 -21.09 7.53 18.81
CA ALA A 59 -20.02 6.59 18.54
C ALA A 59 -20.21 5.87 17.19
N ALA A 60 -21.42 5.38 16.92
CA ALA A 60 -21.77 4.75 15.65
C ALA A 60 -21.55 5.68 14.45
N GLU A 61 -21.98 6.95 14.55
CA GLU A 61 -21.72 7.97 13.54
C GLU A 61 -20.22 8.23 13.36
N GLY A 62 -19.47 8.37 14.46
CA GLY A 62 -18.02 8.53 14.42
C GLY A 62 -17.31 7.37 13.70
N ILE A 63 -17.75 6.13 13.94
CA ILE A 63 -17.24 4.94 13.24
C ILE A 63 -17.57 4.98 11.75
N VAL A 64 -18.82 5.31 11.38
CA VAL A 64 -19.22 5.44 9.97
C VAL A 64 -18.41 6.52 9.27
N HIS A 65 -18.19 7.68 9.90
CA HIS A 65 -17.31 8.72 9.38
C HIS A 65 -15.87 8.21 9.19
N ALA A 66 -15.33 7.47 10.16
CA ALA A 66 -13.99 6.87 10.02
C ALA A 66 -13.92 5.89 8.84
N MET A 67 -14.96 5.07 8.64
CA MET A 67 -15.06 4.15 7.50
C MET A 67 -15.12 4.88 6.15
N LYS A 68 -15.72 6.07 6.10
CA LYS A 68 -15.75 6.95 4.92
C LYS A 68 -14.43 7.69 4.69
N GLY A 69 -13.49 7.62 5.63
CA GLY A 69 -12.28 8.42 5.63
C GLY A 69 -12.50 9.87 6.09
N GLU A 70 -13.66 10.20 6.64
CA GLU A 70 -14.00 11.54 7.15
C GLU A 70 -13.43 11.72 8.57
N PHE A 71 -12.11 11.56 8.72
CA PHE A 71 -11.44 11.40 10.01
C PHE A 71 -11.57 12.61 10.94
N LEU A 72 -11.74 13.83 10.42
CA LEU A 72 -12.00 15.02 11.25
C LEU A 72 -13.37 14.93 11.92
N LEU A 73 -14.41 14.56 11.17
CA LEU A 73 -15.77 14.36 11.71
C LEU A 73 -15.80 13.16 12.67
N ALA A 74 -15.11 12.07 12.30
CA ALA A 74 -14.97 10.90 13.15
C ALA A 74 -14.30 11.26 14.49
N GLN A 75 -13.20 12.01 14.45
CA GLN A 75 -12.47 12.46 15.63
C GLN A 75 -13.37 13.29 16.56
N ASP A 76 -14.07 14.29 16.03
CA ASP A 76 -14.98 15.14 16.81
C ASP A 76 -16.06 14.33 17.56
N LYS A 77 -16.73 13.43 16.82
CA LYS A 77 -17.77 12.55 17.37
C LYS A 77 -17.22 11.64 18.47
N LEU A 78 -16.10 10.98 18.22
CA LEU A 78 -15.53 10.00 19.16
C LEU A 78 -14.94 10.69 20.40
N GLN A 79 -14.35 11.88 20.25
CA GLN A 79 -13.89 12.69 21.37
C GLN A 79 -15.04 13.08 22.29
N ARG A 80 -16.19 13.47 21.73
CA ARG A 80 -17.38 13.78 22.51
C ARG A 80 -17.88 12.58 23.31
N VAL A 81 -17.91 11.40 22.70
CA VAL A 81 -18.30 10.17 23.42
C VAL A 81 -17.33 9.86 24.56
N GLN A 82 -16.02 10.01 24.33
CA GLN A 82 -15.00 9.81 25.36
C GLN A 82 -15.21 10.76 26.56
N GLN A 83 -15.62 12.01 26.31
CA GLN A 83 -15.92 12.99 27.35
C GLN A 83 -17.21 12.69 28.11
N GLU A 84 -18.26 12.18 27.44
CA GLU A 84 -19.57 11.93 28.04
C GLU A 84 -19.64 10.62 28.84
N VAL A 85 -19.01 9.55 28.35
CA VAL A 85 -19.21 8.18 28.88
C VAL A 85 -17.94 7.61 29.52
N GLY A 86 -16.81 8.29 29.40
CA GLY A 86 -15.52 7.87 29.96
C GLY A 86 -14.77 6.87 29.08
N ASP A 87 -13.92 6.05 29.71
CA ASP A 87 -12.95 5.22 29.01
C ASP A 87 -13.59 3.96 28.39
N TYR A 88 -13.97 4.09 27.11
CA TYR A 88 -14.27 2.95 26.26
C TYR A 88 -13.07 2.67 25.39
N LEU A 89 -12.32 1.68 25.81
CA LEU A 89 -11.11 1.20 25.18
C LEU A 89 -11.15 1.15 23.64
N LEU A 90 -12.21 0.57 23.06
CA LEU A 90 -12.35 0.48 21.60
C LEU A 90 -12.66 1.84 20.95
N ILE A 91 -13.46 2.69 21.59
CA ILE A 91 -13.70 4.06 21.13
C ILE A 91 -12.38 4.85 21.16
N ASN A 92 -11.56 4.66 22.19
CA ASN A 92 -10.24 5.28 22.27
C ASN A 92 -9.32 4.78 21.15
N GLU A 93 -9.29 3.48 20.85
CA GLU A 93 -8.47 2.98 19.75
C GLU A 93 -8.89 3.54 18.38
N ILE A 94 -10.19 3.64 18.14
CA ILE A 94 -10.74 4.20 16.90
C ILE A 94 -10.46 5.70 16.84
N HIS A 95 -10.64 6.41 17.95
CA HIS A 95 -10.30 7.82 18.08
C HIS A 95 -8.81 8.07 17.86
N ALA A 96 -7.94 7.23 18.42
CA ALA A 96 -6.50 7.28 18.22
C ALA A 96 -6.13 7.04 16.76
N LEU A 97 -6.75 6.05 16.11
CA LEU A 97 -6.57 5.83 14.67
C LEU A 97 -6.97 7.07 13.87
N CYS A 98 -8.14 7.66 14.15
CA CYS A 98 -8.57 8.90 13.48
C CYS A 98 -7.60 10.06 13.72
N CYS A 99 -7.08 10.21 14.94
CA CYS A 99 -6.05 11.20 15.25
C CYS A 99 -4.77 10.96 14.43
N ALA A 100 -4.31 9.71 14.35
CA ALA A 100 -3.13 9.35 13.57
C ALA A 100 -3.34 9.61 12.07
N MET A 101 -4.51 9.26 11.53
CA MET A 101 -4.87 9.56 10.14
C MET A 101 -4.92 11.08 9.87
N ASN A 102 -5.26 11.90 10.86
CA ASN A 102 -5.21 13.37 10.79
C ASN A 102 -3.82 13.96 11.07
N GLY A 103 -2.76 13.15 11.16
CA GLY A 103 -1.42 13.61 11.49
C GLY A 103 -1.20 14.00 12.96
N LYS A 104 -2.21 13.83 13.82
CA LYS A 104 -2.17 14.16 15.25
C LYS A 104 -1.63 12.98 16.06
N PHE A 105 -0.44 12.49 15.74
CA PHE A 105 0.15 11.29 16.37
C PHE A 105 0.40 11.43 17.88
N ALA A 106 0.75 12.64 18.35
CA ALA A 106 0.89 12.89 19.78
C ALA A 106 -0.44 12.69 20.53
N ARG A 107 -1.54 13.25 19.98
CA ARG A 107 -2.88 13.04 20.52
C ARG A 107 -3.33 11.59 20.41
N ALA A 108 -3.01 10.92 19.30
CA ALA A 108 -3.33 9.50 19.14
C ALA A 108 -2.71 8.65 20.27
N ARG A 109 -1.46 8.93 20.64
CA ARG A 109 -0.79 8.25 21.77
C ARG A 109 -1.39 8.61 23.11
N GLU A 110 -1.72 9.88 23.34
CA GLU A 110 -2.39 10.31 24.57
C GLU A 110 -3.73 9.58 24.76
N VAL A 111 -4.50 9.41 23.68
CA VAL A 111 -5.79 8.69 23.70
C VAL A 111 -5.59 7.19 23.98
N LEU A 112 -4.48 6.60 23.54
CA LEU A 112 -4.16 5.18 23.80
C LEU A 112 -3.66 4.93 25.23
N GLY A 113 -3.18 5.96 25.93
CA GLY A 113 -2.62 5.84 27.28
C GLY A 113 -1.29 5.08 27.36
N GLU A 114 -0.78 4.89 28.58
CA GLU A 114 0.45 4.13 28.82
C GLU A 114 0.17 2.64 29.02
N ASP A 115 -0.92 2.30 29.71
CA ASP A 115 -1.30 0.92 30.06
C ASP A 115 -1.86 0.13 28.87
N ASP A 116 -1.16 -0.94 28.48
CA ASP A 116 -1.77 -2.27 28.26
C ASP A 116 -0.68 -3.33 28.03
N ASP A 117 -0.81 -4.50 28.68
CA ASP A 117 0.04 -5.69 28.47
C ASP A 117 -0.27 -6.43 27.15
N GLY A 118 -1.17 -5.88 26.31
CA GLY A 118 -1.63 -6.46 25.06
C GLY A 118 -1.00 -5.83 23.82
N VAL A 119 -0.47 -6.67 22.92
CA VAL A 119 -0.16 -6.25 21.54
C VAL A 119 -1.47 -6.04 20.80
N ARG A 120 -1.90 -4.78 20.73
CA ARG A 120 -3.12 -4.42 20.00
C ARG A 120 -2.78 -3.94 18.60
N PRO A 121 -3.37 -4.53 17.55
CA PRO A 121 -3.10 -4.14 16.16
C PRO A 121 -3.21 -2.63 15.88
N LEU A 122 -4.15 -1.91 16.53
CA LEU A 122 -4.29 -0.46 16.35
C LEU A 122 -3.18 0.33 17.06
N ARG A 123 -2.80 -0.06 18.27
CA ARG A 123 -1.62 0.52 18.93
C ARG A 123 -0.36 0.26 18.10
N MET A 124 -0.21 -0.95 17.57
CA MET A 124 0.89 -1.28 16.66
C MET A 124 0.87 -0.45 15.36
N ALA A 125 -0.31 -0.13 14.83
CA ALA A 125 -0.45 0.73 13.65
C ALA A 125 -0.13 2.21 13.93
N VAL A 126 -0.45 2.70 15.13
CA VAL A 126 -0.20 4.09 15.53
C VAL A 126 1.22 4.28 16.06
N GLU A 127 1.69 3.37 16.90
CA GLU A 127 2.96 3.49 17.61
C GLU A 127 4.11 2.79 16.88
N GLY A 128 3.82 1.74 16.12
CA GLY A 128 4.82 0.88 15.51
C GLY A 128 5.43 -0.11 16.50
N PRO A 129 6.18 -1.11 16.00
CA PRO A 129 6.78 -2.14 16.85
C PRO A 129 7.94 -1.57 17.66
N PHE A 130 8.59 -0.53 17.14
CA PHE A 130 9.73 0.10 17.78
C PHE A 130 9.39 0.65 19.16
N ARG A 131 8.24 1.30 19.33
CA ARG A 131 7.90 1.97 20.60
C ARG A 131 7.68 0.97 21.74
N SER A 132 7.07 -0.17 21.45
CA SER A 132 6.84 -1.23 22.45
C SER A 132 8.14 -1.79 23.04
N LYS A 133 9.21 -1.85 22.24
CA LYS A 133 10.51 -2.42 22.64
C LYS A 133 11.57 -1.38 23.01
N PHE A 134 11.51 -0.23 22.35
CA PHE A 134 12.50 0.84 22.40
C PHE A 134 11.80 2.20 22.54
N PRO A 135 11.11 2.45 23.68
CA PRO A 135 10.28 3.64 23.86
C PRO A 135 11.07 4.96 23.76
N LEU A 136 12.36 4.97 24.15
CA LEU A 136 13.21 6.16 24.06
C LEU A 136 13.77 6.36 22.65
N ALA A 137 14.15 5.27 21.96
CA ALA A 137 14.71 5.34 20.61
C ALA A 137 13.65 5.57 19.53
N ALA A 138 12.43 5.04 19.70
CA ALA A 138 11.38 5.07 18.67
C ALA A 138 11.04 6.49 18.14
N PRO A 139 10.95 7.55 18.97
CA PRO A 139 10.75 8.91 18.47
C PRO A 139 11.85 9.40 17.51
N LEU A 140 13.06 8.84 17.59
CA LEU A 140 14.19 9.20 16.72
C LEU A 140 14.12 8.54 15.34
N LEU A 141 13.34 7.47 15.21
CA LEU A 141 13.12 6.72 13.96
C LEU A 141 12.01 7.32 13.12
N GLU A 142 11.29 8.30 13.67
CA GLU A 142 10.09 8.88 13.08
C GLU A 142 10.39 10.25 12.48
N ARG A 143 9.86 10.45 11.27
CA ARG A 143 9.82 11.75 10.62
C ARG A 143 8.50 11.92 9.88
N ILE A 144 7.89 13.09 10.05
CA ILE A 144 6.78 13.52 9.20
C ILE A 144 7.41 14.27 8.01
N SER A 145 6.94 13.99 6.80
CA SER A 145 7.43 14.66 5.61
C SER A 145 7.10 16.16 5.66
N ASP A 146 7.91 16.99 5.01
CA ASP A 146 7.77 18.45 5.16
C ASP A 146 6.43 18.95 4.58
N ALA A 147 5.89 18.22 3.59
CA ALA A 147 4.55 18.45 3.03
C ALA A 147 3.41 17.89 3.91
N GLY A 148 3.73 17.17 4.99
CA GLY A 148 2.76 16.60 5.91
C GLY A 148 1.97 15.41 5.36
N HIS A 149 2.39 14.82 4.24
CA HIS A 149 1.66 13.71 3.60
C HIS A 149 2.00 12.35 4.20
N TYR A 150 3.22 12.21 4.74
CA TYR A 150 3.71 10.94 5.28
C TYR A 150 4.26 11.08 6.68
N ARG A 151 4.07 10.01 7.44
CA ARG A 151 4.90 9.67 8.59
C ARG A 151 5.73 8.45 8.22
N ILE A 152 7.04 8.64 8.11
CA ILE A 152 8.00 7.56 7.90
C ILE A 152 8.55 7.14 9.26
N VAL A 153 8.58 5.83 9.50
CA VAL A 153 9.21 5.23 10.68
C VAL A 153 10.19 4.16 10.18
N SER A 154 11.49 4.36 10.41
CA SER A 154 12.51 3.49 9.85
C SER A 154 13.70 3.30 10.76
N ASP A 155 14.28 2.10 10.81
CA ASP A 155 15.59 1.83 11.40
C ASP A 155 16.68 1.55 10.35
N VAL A 156 16.36 1.67 9.06
CA VAL A 156 17.35 1.60 7.98
C VAL A 156 18.35 2.74 8.12
N GLY A 157 19.64 2.44 7.97
CA GLY A 157 20.71 3.44 8.03
C GLY A 157 20.88 4.09 9.41
N LEU A 158 20.32 3.50 10.48
CA LEU A 158 20.50 3.99 11.84
C LEU A 158 21.98 3.85 12.25
N PRO A 159 22.63 4.88 12.81
CA PRO A 159 24.07 4.86 13.08
C PRO A 159 24.46 3.93 14.25
N LEU A 160 23.49 3.46 15.03
CA LEU A 160 23.68 2.52 16.13
C LEU A 160 22.57 1.46 16.08
N PRO A 161 22.85 0.19 16.39
CA PRO A 161 21.81 -0.80 16.58
C PRO A 161 20.78 -0.35 17.65
N LEU A 162 19.49 -0.57 17.39
CA LEU A 162 18.40 -0.11 18.25
C LEU A 162 18.58 -0.43 19.75
N PRO A 163 18.95 -1.66 20.17
CA PRO A 163 19.15 -1.95 21.59
C PRO A 163 20.23 -1.06 22.24
N LYS A 164 21.33 -0.79 21.52
CA LYS A 164 22.42 0.05 22.02
C LYS A 164 22.02 1.53 22.06
N LEU A 165 21.20 1.98 21.11
CA LEU A 165 20.67 3.34 21.12
C LEU A 165 19.75 3.54 22.33
N GLU A 166 18.83 2.62 22.58
CA GLU A 166 17.93 2.61 23.73
C GLU A 166 18.71 2.63 25.06
N GLU A 167 19.73 1.77 25.19
CA GLU A 167 20.62 1.71 26.35
C GLU A 167 21.30 3.06 26.61
N LYS A 168 21.86 3.69 25.57
CA LYS A 168 22.53 4.99 25.69
C LYS A 168 21.57 6.11 26.08
N LEU A 169 20.36 6.13 25.51
CA LEU A 169 19.35 7.12 25.86
C LEU A 169 18.89 6.97 27.31
N ARG A 170 18.80 5.72 27.80
CA ARG A 170 18.48 5.43 29.20
C ARG A 170 19.61 5.83 30.15
N ALA A 171 20.87 5.63 29.75
CA ALA A 171 22.05 6.01 30.53
C ALA A 171 22.27 7.53 30.60
N ALA A 172 21.81 8.29 29.59
CA ALA A 172 21.81 9.74 29.60
C ALA A 172 20.70 10.26 30.55
N VAL A 173 21.01 10.31 31.85
CA VAL A 173 20.09 10.79 32.90
C VAL A 173 19.89 12.30 32.81
N ASP A 174 20.95 13.04 32.46
CA ASP A 174 20.87 14.48 32.26
C ASP A 174 20.05 14.82 30.99
N PRO A 175 19.01 15.66 31.09
CA PRO A 175 18.19 16.03 29.92
C PRO A 175 18.95 16.70 28.79
N ALA A 176 20.00 17.48 29.08
CA ALA A 176 20.77 18.16 28.05
C ALA A 176 21.68 17.18 27.30
N GLU A 177 22.33 16.26 28.01
CA GLU A 177 23.09 15.16 27.41
C GLU A 177 22.20 14.27 26.53
N ARG A 178 21.00 13.91 27.03
CA ARG A 178 20.03 13.11 26.26
C ARG A 178 19.64 13.83 24.97
N LYS A 179 19.23 15.10 25.06
CA LYS A 179 18.87 15.90 23.89
C LYS A 179 20.03 16.03 22.89
N ALA A 180 21.26 16.22 23.36
CA ALA A 180 22.44 16.27 22.50
C ALA A 180 22.69 14.94 21.76
N LEU A 181 22.45 13.81 22.42
CA LEU A 181 22.50 12.48 21.80
C LEU A 181 21.38 12.31 20.77
N GLU A 182 20.14 12.66 21.10
CA GLU A 182 19.00 12.62 20.17
C GLU A 182 19.27 13.43 18.90
N ASP A 183 19.71 14.69 19.05
CA ASP A 183 20.05 15.57 17.94
C ASP A 183 21.19 15.01 17.08
N LYS A 184 22.19 14.39 17.71
CA LYS A 184 23.28 13.72 17.00
C LYS A 184 22.77 12.55 16.16
N ILE A 185 21.91 11.70 16.72
CA ILE A 185 21.35 10.55 16.02
C ILE A 185 20.48 11.01 14.85
N ARG A 186 19.60 12.01 15.05
CA ARG A 186 18.77 12.58 13.97
C ARG A 186 19.60 13.13 12.82
N ARG A 187 20.69 13.86 13.12
CA ARG A 187 21.61 14.35 12.08
C ARG A 187 22.33 13.23 11.32
N GLN A 188 22.61 12.11 11.98
CA GLN A 188 23.33 10.99 11.39
C GLN A 188 22.42 10.02 10.63
N HIS A 189 21.12 10.00 10.90
CA HIS A 189 20.15 9.09 10.30
C HIS A 189 19.68 9.55 8.91
N LYS A 190 20.62 9.63 7.96
CA LYS A 190 20.39 10.17 6.61
C LYS A 190 19.30 9.42 5.83
N ALA A 191 19.24 8.10 5.97
CA ALA A 191 18.25 7.24 5.30
C ALA A 191 16.80 7.63 5.62
N LEU A 192 16.51 8.08 6.84
CA LEU A 192 15.15 8.51 7.23
C LEU A 192 14.73 9.79 6.49
N VAL A 193 15.68 10.72 6.30
CA VAL A 193 15.45 11.95 5.53
C VAL A 193 15.23 11.61 4.06
N GLU A 194 16.10 10.78 3.50
CA GLU A 194 16.04 10.32 2.11
C GLU A 194 14.70 9.61 1.80
N LEU A 195 14.24 8.72 2.68
CA LEU A 195 12.94 8.06 2.54
C LEU A 195 11.77 9.06 2.50
N CYS A 196 11.80 10.11 3.32
CA CYS A 196 10.78 11.16 3.27
C CYS A 196 10.80 11.87 1.92
N GLU A 197 11.99 12.24 1.41
CA GLU A 197 12.14 12.91 0.12
C GLU A 197 11.67 12.04 -1.06
N ILE A 198 11.97 10.74 -1.02
CA ILE A 198 11.48 9.75 -2.00
C ILE A 198 9.95 9.73 -2.00
N MET A 199 9.33 9.68 -0.82
CA MET A 199 7.88 9.63 -0.68
C MET A 199 7.20 10.92 -1.11
N ASP A 200 7.77 12.08 -0.78
CA ASP A 200 7.26 13.38 -1.25
C ASP A 200 7.37 13.50 -2.77
N LYS A 201 8.50 13.08 -3.37
CA LYS A 201 8.64 13.01 -4.84
C LYS A 201 7.63 12.07 -5.46
N ALA A 202 7.36 10.92 -4.83
CA ALA A 202 6.37 9.96 -5.29
C ALA A 202 4.97 10.54 -5.29
N TYR A 203 4.60 11.20 -4.19
CA TYR A 203 3.32 11.83 -4.05
C TYR A 203 3.13 13.00 -5.03
N ALA A 204 4.14 13.84 -5.23
CA ALA A 204 4.08 14.93 -6.21
C ALA A 204 3.85 14.41 -7.64
N ASN A 205 4.43 13.26 -8.01
CA ASN A 205 4.16 12.61 -9.29
C ASN A 205 2.74 12.05 -9.38
N PHE A 206 2.25 11.46 -8.29
CA PHE A 206 0.87 11.00 -8.19
C PHE A 206 -0.13 12.16 -8.32
N GLU A 207 0.04 13.23 -7.55
CA GLU A 207 -0.82 14.43 -7.57
C GLU A 207 -0.88 15.07 -8.96
N ARG A 208 0.24 15.12 -9.68
CA ARG A 208 0.26 15.63 -11.07
C ARG A 208 -0.66 14.83 -12.01
N MET A 209 -0.81 13.53 -11.76
CA MET A 209 -1.61 12.65 -12.61
C MET A 209 -3.05 12.47 -12.11
N PHE A 210 -3.26 12.47 -10.80
CA PHE A 210 -4.52 12.06 -10.18
C PHE A 210 -5.03 12.99 -9.06
N GLY A 211 -4.39 14.14 -8.83
CA GLY A 211 -4.75 15.04 -7.72
C GLY A 211 -6.21 15.50 -7.75
N GLU A 212 -6.79 15.70 -8.94
CA GLU A 212 -8.22 16.01 -9.12
C GLU A 212 -9.19 14.90 -8.65
N LEU A 213 -8.68 13.68 -8.42
CA LEU A 213 -9.46 12.53 -7.98
C LEU A 213 -9.46 12.34 -6.46
N ARG A 214 -8.57 13.03 -5.73
CA ARG A 214 -8.38 12.86 -4.29
C ARG A 214 -9.68 13.18 -3.53
N ARG A 215 -10.04 12.29 -2.60
CA ARG A 215 -11.23 12.42 -1.74
C ARG A 215 -10.90 12.75 -0.30
N VAL A 216 -9.80 12.18 0.18
CA VAL A 216 -9.53 12.11 1.61
C VAL A 216 -8.20 12.77 1.93
N GLU A 217 -8.23 13.61 2.94
CA GLU A 217 -7.03 14.15 3.57
C GLU A 217 -6.53 13.18 4.64
N GLY A 218 -5.22 13.10 4.82
CA GLY A 218 -4.64 12.35 5.92
C GLY A 218 -3.18 12.04 5.73
N VAL A 219 -2.54 11.64 6.82
CA VAL A 219 -1.11 11.32 6.87
C VAL A 219 -0.96 9.81 6.78
N ALA A 220 -0.42 9.36 5.66
CA ALA A 220 -0.06 7.97 5.44
C ALA A 220 1.11 7.57 6.35
N THR A 221 1.07 6.36 6.92
CA THR A 221 2.21 5.85 7.71
C THR A 221 2.98 4.82 6.91
N VAL A 222 4.30 4.88 6.98
CA VAL A 222 5.22 3.99 6.27
C VAL A 222 6.25 3.44 7.24
N TYR A 223 6.27 2.13 7.45
CA TYR A 223 7.28 1.43 8.23
C TYR A 223 8.31 0.78 7.32
N VAL A 224 9.58 1.07 7.57
CA VAL A 224 10.72 0.52 6.82
C VAL A 224 11.67 -0.16 7.79
N PHE A 225 11.72 -1.49 7.74
CA PHE A 225 12.59 -2.26 8.62
C PHE A 225 13.95 -2.50 7.97
N ALA A 226 15.02 -2.44 8.75
CA ALA A 226 16.37 -2.81 8.31
C ALA A 226 16.53 -4.30 8.03
N ASP A 227 15.63 -5.14 8.56
CA ASP A 227 15.70 -6.59 8.41
C ASP A 227 14.32 -7.24 8.32
N ARG A 228 14.31 -8.44 7.73
CA ARG A 228 13.10 -9.24 7.54
C ARG A 228 12.48 -9.72 8.86
N ALA A 229 13.29 -10.00 9.89
CA ALA A 229 12.76 -10.56 11.13
C ALA A 229 11.80 -9.59 11.83
N ARG A 230 12.15 -8.30 11.90
CA ARG A 230 11.27 -7.25 12.42
C ARG A 230 10.01 -7.04 11.57
N PHE A 231 10.15 -7.12 10.26
CA PHE A 231 9.00 -7.08 9.35
C PHE A 231 8.02 -8.23 9.59
N GLU A 232 8.51 -9.46 9.72
CA GLU A 232 7.66 -10.61 10.01
C GLU A 232 7.04 -10.53 11.41
N GLU A 233 7.76 -9.99 12.39
CA GLU A 233 7.20 -9.70 13.72
C GLU A 233 6.04 -8.70 13.63
N PHE A 234 6.22 -7.60 12.89
CA PHE A 234 5.15 -6.64 12.66
C PHE A 234 3.96 -7.32 12.00
N ARG A 235 4.18 -8.12 10.96
CA ARG A 235 3.10 -8.82 10.25
C ARG A 235 2.36 -9.83 11.12
N ALA A 236 3.08 -10.55 11.98
CA ALA A 236 2.50 -11.49 12.92
C ALA A 236 1.53 -10.78 13.87
N ALA A 237 1.84 -9.56 14.32
CA ALA A 237 0.94 -8.76 15.16
C ALA A 237 -0.40 -8.40 14.48
N PHE A 238 -0.47 -8.44 13.15
CA PHE A 238 -1.68 -8.18 12.36
C PHE A 238 -2.30 -9.48 11.80
N ASN A 239 -1.77 -10.65 12.19
CA ASN A 239 -2.18 -11.97 11.68
C ASN A 239 -2.11 -12.08 10.14
N LEU A 240 -1.05 -11.51 9.56
CA LEU A 240 -0.88 -11.43 8.12
C LEU A 240 0.05 -12.54 7.63
N HIS A 241 -0.55 -13.56 7.01
CA HIS A 241 0.18 -14.67 6.42
C HIS A 241 0.14 -14.59 4.89
N SER A 242 1.18 -13.98 4.32
CA SER A 242 1.54 -14.19 2.91
C SER A 242 3.02 -14.57 2.82
N GLU A 243 3.28 -15.67 2.14
CA GLU A 243 4.64 -16.10 1.85
C GLU A 243 5.24 -15.16 0.80
N HIS A 244 6.52 -14.82 0.94
CA HIS A 244 7.31 -14.08 -0.07
C HIS A 244 6.89 -12.64 -0.40
N VAL A 245 6.41 -11.87 0.57
CA VAL A 245 6.22 -10.41 0.41
C VAL A 245 7.36 -9.61 1.02
N ILE A 246 7.86 -8.65 0.26
CA ILE A 246 8.87 -7.67 0.66
C ILE A 246 8.20 -6.46 1.34
N GLY A 247 6.96 -6.17 0.94
CA GLY A 247 6.13 -5.13 1.50
C GLY A 247 4.65 -5.51 1.51
N SER A 248 3.85 -4.75 2.25
CA SER A 248 2.40 -4.91 2.30
C SER A 248 1.73 -3.59 2.66
N TYR A 249 0.70 -3.21 1.93
CA TYR A 249 -0.16 -2.09 2.30
C TYR A 249 -1.38 -2.55 3.12
N PHE A 250 -1.70 -1.81 4.19
CA PHE A 250 -2.87 -2.00 5.05
C PHE A 250 -3.89 -0.89 4.84
N PRO A 251 -4.97 -1.15 4.07
CA PRO A 251 -5.97 -0.14 3.76
C PRO A 251 -6.63 0.53 4.97
N ILE A 252 -7.02 -0.23 6.01
CA ILE A 252 -7.68 0.34 7.21
C ILE A 252 -6.79 1.37 7.90
N ALA A 253 -5.54 0.98 8.17
CA ALA A 253 -4.62 1.80 8.93
C ALA A 253 -3.83 2.77 8.04
N ARG A 254 -4.09 2.76 6.72
CA ARG A 254 -3.28 3.41 5.69
C ARG A 254 -1.79 3.26 5.95
N THR A 255 -1.40 2.07 6.38
CA THR A 255 -0.05 1.79 6.83
C THR A 255 0.62 0.94 5.78
N LEU A 256 1.72 1.42 5.24
CA LEU A 256 2.61 0.64 4.40
C LEU A 256 3.71 0.05 5.27
N VAL A 257 4.06 -1.21 5.06
CA VAL A 257 5.15 -1.88 5.77
C VAL A 257 6.06 -2.59 4.78
N PHE A 258 7.38 -2.51 4.96
CA PHE A 258 8.37 -3.27 4.19
C PHE A 258 9.67 -3.41 4.95
N TYR A 259 10.57 -4.25 4.44
CA TYR A 259 11.95 -4.33 4.90
C TYR A 259 12.94 -4.09 3.77
N GLU A 260 14.13 -3.61 4.14
CA GLU A 260 15.28 -3.48 3.26
C GLU A 260 15.85 -4.88 2.99
N GLN A 261 15.71 -5.34 1.76
CA GLN A 261 16.21 -6.64 1.31
C GLN A 261 17.56 -6.55 0.58
N GLY A 262 18.12 -5.34 0.44
CA GLY A 262 19.23 -5.06 -0.45
C GLY A 262 18.78 -5.03 -1.91
N GLY A 263 19.69 -5.41 -2.81
CA GLY A 263 19.44 -5.45 -4.25
C GLY A 263 20.75 -5.26 -5.01
N LYS A 264 20.68 -4.82 -6.28
CA LYS A 264 21.87 -4.37 -7.02
C LYS A 264 22.47 -3.13 -6.34
N GLU A 265 23.32 -3.37 -5.34
CA GLU A 265 23.94 -2.36 -4.49
C GLU A 265 24.56 -1.23 -5.32
N ASP A 266 25.20 -1.59 -6.43
CA ASP A 266 25.83 -0.64 -7.36
C ASP A 266 24.87 0.45 -7.88
N LEU A 267 23.62 0.11 -8.19
CA LEU A 267 22.70 1.07 -8.80
C LEU A 267 22.16 2.07 -7.77
N ALA A 268 21.73 1.59 -6.60
CA ALA A 268 21.27 2.45 -5.53
C ALA A 268 22.40 3.31 -4.96
N ALA A 269 23.58 2.71 -4.74
CA ALA A 269 24.76 3.43 -4.28
C ALA A 269 25.21 4.49 -5.29
N SER A 270 25.15 4.22 -6.59
CA SER A 270 25.46 5.22 -7.64
C SER A 270 24.48 6.40 -7.63
N ALA A 271 23.25 6.19 -7.18
CA ALA A 271 22.24 7.23 -6.99
C ALA A 271 22.33 7.91 -5.61
N GLY A 272 23.30 7.52 -4.77
CA GLY A 272 23.49 8.07 -3.42
C GLY A 272 22.40 7.66 -2.43
N LEU A 273 21.69 6.56 -2.69
CA LEU A 273 20.60 6.09 -1.85
C LEU A 273 21.06 5.13 -0.76
N SER A 274 20.39 5.21 0.38
CA SER A 274 20.58 4.33 1.54
C SER A 274 19.78 3.03 1.46
N ILE A 275 18.79 2.97 0.57
CA ILE A 275 17.96 1.77 0.32
C ILE A 275 18.31 1.10 -1.00
N GLY A 276 18.18 -0.23 -1.05
CA GLY A 276 18.47 -1.01 -2.25
C GLY A 276 17.50 -0.70 -3.41
N ALA A 277 17.95 -0.88 -4.65
CA ALA A 277 17.14 -0.57 -5.83
C ALA A 277 15.84 -1.39 -5.91
N ASP A 278 15.87 -2.65 -5.45
CA ASP A 278 14.70 -3.53 -5.44
C ASP A 278 13.75 -3.18 -4.28
N THR A 279 14.30 -2.77 -3.13
CA THR A 279 13.53 -2.17 -2.04
C THR A 279 12.83 -0.89 -2.50
N LEU A 280 13.54 0.03 -3.17
CA LEU A 280 12.96 1.26 -3.70
C LEU A 280 11.79 0.97 -4.67
N ARG A 281 11.97 0.04 -5.61
CA ARG A 281 10.91 -0.33 -6.55
C ARG A 281 9.67 -0.84 -5.83
N THR A 282 9.85 -1.75 -4.87
CA THR A 282 8.76 -2.31 -4.09
C THR A 282 8.07 -1.22 -3.25
N LEU A 283 8.85 -0.37 -2.58
CA LEU A 283 8.35 0.77 -1.83
C LEU A 283 7.45 1.64 -2.69
N LEU A 284 7.89 2.01 -3.90
CA LEU A 284 7.12 2.87 -4.79
C LEU A 284 5.89 2.18 -5.39
N HIS A 285 5.99 0.88 -5.70
CA HIS A 285 4.84 0.05 -6.12
C HIS A 285 3.76 0.02 -5.04
N GLU A 286 4.13 -0.32 -3.81
CA GLU A 286 3.18 -0.43 -2.70
C GLU A 286 2.64 0.94 -2.26
N SER A 287 3.46 1.98 -2.33
CA SER A 287 3.03 3.37 -2.10
C SER A 287 1.95 3.79 -3.07
N PHE A 288 2.02 3.33 -4.33
CA PHE A 288 0.98 3.63 -5.29
C PHE A 288 -0.38 3.06 -4.87
N HIS A 289 -0.44 1.85 -4.30
CA HIS A 289 -1.69 1.31 -3.76
C HIS A 289 -2.27 2.20 -2.66
N GLN A 290 -1.41 2.73 -1.79
CA GLN A 290 -1.80 3.69 -0.76
C GLN A 290 -2.37 4.98 -1.37
N TYR A 291 -1.76 5.50 -2.43
CA TYR A 291 -2.22 6.72 -3.09
C TYR A 291 -3.53 6.52 -3.84
N LEU A 292 -3.66 5.40 -4.55
CA LEU A 292 -4.87 5.07 -5.29
C LEU A 292 -6.07 4.96 -4.34
N HIS A 293 -5.86 4.45 -3.13
CA HIS A 293 -6.89 4.38 -2.09
C HIS A 293 -7.37 5.76 -1.60
N LEU A 294 -6.60 6.83 -1.83
CA LEU A 294 -7.07 8.22 -1.59
C LEU A 294 -8.05 8.71 -2.66
N CYS A 295 -8.12 8.05 -3.81
CA CYS A 295 -8.97 8.44 -4.93
C CYS A 295 -10.19 7.53 -5.09
N VAL A 296 -10.01 6.22 -4.90
CA VAL A 296 -11.05 5.21 -5.10
C VAL A 296 -11.01 4.15 -4.00
N ASP A 297 -12.17 3.74 -3.51
CA ASP A 297 -12.27 2.76 -2.42
C ASP A 297 -11.78 1.37 -2.86
N ARG A 298 -12.05 1.01 -4.13
CA ARG A 298 -11.64 -0.27 -4.71
C ARG A 298 -11.45 -0.16 -6.22
N ALA A 299 -10.22 -0.41 -6.67
CA ALA A 299 -9.92 -0.60 -8.08
C ALA A 299 -9.95 -2.09 -8.47
N PRO A 300 -10.29 -2.44 -9.73
CA PRO A 300 -10.16 -3.81 -10.21
C PRO A 300 -8.67 -4.22 -10.25
N PRO A 301 -8.34 -5.51 -10.07
CA PRO A 301 -6.95 -5.96 -9.93
C PRO A 301 -6.03 -5.52 -11.08
N TRP A 302 -6.51 -5.60 -12.33
CA TRP A 302 -5.72 -5.20 -13.49
C TRP A 302 -5.33 -3.71 -13.45
N LEU A 303 -6.22 -2.84 -12.97
CA LEU A 303 -5.95 -1.41 -12.91
C LEU A 303 -5.08 -1.09 -11.70
N ASN A 304 -5.37 -1.70 -10.55
CA ASN A 304 -4.62 -1.52 -9.31
C ASN A 304 -3.15 -1.90 -9.49
N GLU A 305 -2.89 -3.15 -9.88
CA GLU A 305 -1.54 -3.67 -10.04
C GLU A 305 -0.83 -3.07 -11.27
N GLY A 306 -1.56 -2.87 -12.37
CA GLY A 306 -0.98 -2.29 -13.58
C GLY A 306 -0.52 -0.85 -13.40
N LEU A 307 -1.28 -0.03 -12.66
CA LEU A 307 -0.85 1.32 -12.29
C LEU A 307 0.26 1.29 -11.24
N ALA A 308 0.21 0.41 -10.24
CA ALA A 308 1.26 0.27 -9.24
C ALA A 308 2.62 -0.04 -9.88
N ASP A 309 2.66 -1.01 -10.79
CA ASP A 309 3.85 -1.32 -11.58
C ASP A 309 4.27 -0.10 -12.42
N PHE A 310 3.35 0.51 -13.16
CA PHE A 310 3.66 1.65 -14.03
C PHE A 310 4.29 2.82 -13.26
N PHE A 311 3.72 3.18 -12.11
CA PHE A 311 4.21 4.26 -11.26
C PHE A 311 5.51 3.90 -10.56
N GLY A 312 5.57 2.71 -9.94
CA GLY A 312 6.74 2.24 -9.20
C GLY A 312 7.97 2.16 -10.10
N ILE A 313 7.81 1.61 -11.29
CA ILE A 313 8.86 1.54 -12.31
C ILE A 313 9.27 2.94 -12.76
N ARG A 314 8.32 3.82 -13.11
CA ARG A 314 8.64 5.15 -13.65
C ARG A 314 9.50 5.93 -12.70
N LEU A 315 9.06 5.98 -11.46
CA LEU A 315 9.68 6.81 -10.47
C LEU A 315 10.98 6.19 -9.94
N SER A 316 11.06 4.88 -9.78
CA SER A 316 12.33 4.23 -9.43
C SER A 316 13.39 4.48 -10.50
N GLU A 317 13.04 4.39 -11.79
CA GLU A 317 13.98 4.68 -12.88
C GLU A 317 14.35 6.18 -12.94
N GLN A 318 13.41 7.09 -12.67
CA GLN A 318 13.70 8.51 -12.55
C GLN A 318 14.69 8.79 -11.40
N ILE A 319 14.49 8.16 -10.24
CA ILE A 319 15.35 8.34 -9.06
C ILE A 319 16.72 7.69 -9.29
N LEU A 320 16.76 6.43 -9.72
CA LEU A 320 17.99 5.63 -9.84
C LEU A 320 18.86 6.05 -11.03
N ARG A 321 18.25 6.52 -12.12
CA ARG A 321 18.97 6.78 -13.38
C ARG A 321 18.83 8.21 -13.90
N GLN A 322 18.19 9.09 -13.13
CA GLN A 322 17.96 10.49 -13.51
C GLN A 322 17.34 10.63 -14.91
N ARG A 323 16.51 9.67 -15.31
CA ARG A 323 15.88 9.64 -16.63
C ARG A 323 14.84 10.75 -16.76
N ASP A 324 14.65 11.18 -18.01
CA ASP A 324 13.64 12.18 -18.39
C ASP A 324 12.26 11.81 -17.82
N PRO A 325 11.61 12.72 -17.07
CA PRO A 325 10.29 12.47 -16.49
C PRO A 325 9.19 12.27 -17.53
N ASP A 326 9.35 12.72 -18.78
CA ASP A 326 8.23 12.84 -19.72
C ASP A 326 7.98 11.59 -20.58
N GLY A 327 8.89 10.61 -20.54
CA GLY A 327 8.74 9.31 -21.20
C GLY A 327 8.08 8.24 -20.32
N PRO A 328 7.23 7.36 -20.87
CA PRO A 328 6.78 6.19 -20.13
C PRO A 328 7.95 5.20 -19.99
N PRO A 329 8.26 4.73 -18.77
CA PRO A 329 9.46 3.95 -18.52
C PRO A 329 9.34 2.54 -19.12
N ILE A 330 10.46 2.01 -19.58
CA ILE A 330 10.52 0.62 -20.03
C ILE A 330 11.20 -0.19 -18.95
N TYR A 331 10.50 -1.22 -18.46
CA TYR A 331 11.01 -2.14 -17.47
C TYR A 331 11.33 -3.49 -18.10
N PRO A 332 12.62 -3.80 -18.27
CA PRO A 332 13.10 -5.06 -18.83
C PRO A 332 12.45 -6.29 -18.22
N GLU A 333 12.37 -6.36 -16.88
CA GLU A 333 11.90 -7.57 -16.20
C GLU A 333 10.44 -7.90 -16.52
N ARG A 334 9.54 -6.91 -16.61
CA ARG A 334 8.13 -7.15 -16.99
C ARG A 334 7.97 -7.54 -18.46
N LEU A 335 8.85 -7.06 -19.34
CA LEU A 335 8.87 -7.51 -20.73
C LEU A 335 9.36 -8.94 -20.86
N LYS A 336 10.31 -9.38 -20.03
CA LYS A 336 10.69 -10.80 -19.92
C LYS A 336 9.50 -11.64 -19.55
N ASP A 337 8.72 -11.22 -18.55
CA ASP A 337 7.54 -11.97 -18.12
C ASP A 337 6.59 -12.18 -19.30
N VAL A 338 6.23 -11.12 -20.04
CA VAL A 338 5.29 -11.26 -21.18
C VAL A 338 5.84 -12.13 -22.33
N VAL A 339 7.12 -11.98 -22.68
CA VAL A 339 7.75 -12.78 -23.74
C VAL A 339 7.85 -14.24 -23.32
N PHE A 340 8.36 -14.47 -22.11
CA PHE A 340 8.44 -15.80 -21.50
C PHE A 340 7.07 -16.46 -21.46
N LEU A 341 6.00 -15.75 -21.13
CA LEU A 341 4.67 -16.32 -21.04
C LEU A 341 4.07 -16.60 -22.41
N ARG A 342 4.27 -15.72 -23.39
CA ARG A 342 3.81 -15.92 -24.77
C ARG A 342 4.47 -17.14 -25.42
N GLU A 343 5.72 -17.43 -25.07
CA GLU A 343 6.55 -18.42 -25.77
C GLU A 343 6.82 -19.70 -24.98
N LYS A 344 6.88 -19.65 -23.64
CA LYS A 344 7.15 -20.80 -22.74
C LYS A 344 5.90 -21.31 -22.03
N ALA A 345 5.07 -20.41 -21.51
CA ALA A 345 4.06 -20.75 -20.52
C ALA A 345 2.63 -20.73 -21.06
N ALA A 346 2.44 -20.61 -22.38
CA ALA A 346 1.12 -20.63 -23.01
C ALA A 346 0.23 -21.80 -22.54
N PRO A 347 0.74 -23.01 -22.19
CA PRO A 347 -0.07 -24.06 -21.59
C PRO A 347 -0.46 -23.82 -20.12
N LEU A 348 0.40 -23.16 -19.34
CA LEU A 348 0.22 -22.97 -17.88
C LEU A 348 -0.53 -21.68 -17.54
N ALA A 349 -0.31 -20.62 -18.31
CA ALA A 349 -0.95 -19.32 -18.12
C ALA A 349 -1.00 -18.54 -19.46
N PRO A 350 -1.94 -18.85 -20.37
CA PRO A 350 -2.08 -18.12 -21.62
C PRO A 350 -2.37 -16.64 -21.39
N VAL A 351 -1.83 -15.78 -22.27
CA VAL A 351 -2.20 -14.36 -22.36
C VAL A 351 -3.71 -14.28 -22.61
N LEU A 352 -4.41 -13.55 -21.75
CA LEU A 352 -5.85 -13.43 -21.81
C LEU A 352 -6.26 -12.42 -22.88
N PRO A 353 -7.43 -12.61 -23.51
CA PRO A 353 -8.15 -11.51 -24.14
C PRO A 353 -8.35 -10.35 -23.15
N LEU A 354 -8.38 -9.12 -23.65
CA LEU A 354 -8.46 -7.93 -22.79
C LEU A 354 -9.73 -7.93 -21.93
N ALA A 355 -10.85 -8.38 -22.49
CA ALA A 355 -12.11 -8.48 -21.76
C ALA A 355 -12.01 -9.44 -20.56
N ASP A 356 -11.32 -10.57 -20.75
CA ASP A 356 -11.19 -11.59 -19.71
C ASP A 356 -10.24 -11.12 -18.60
N LEU A 357 -9.12 -10.47 -18.95
CA LEU A 357 -8.22 -9.84 -17.97
C LEU A 357 -8.97 -8.80 -17.12
N MET A 358 -9.76 -7.94 -17.76
CA MET A 358 -10.48 -6.86 -17.09
C MET A 358 -11.66 -7.34 -16.23
N ALA A 359 -12.16 -8.54 -16.48
CA ALA A 359 -13.28 -9.15 -15.75
C ALA A 359 -12.83 -9.94 -14.51
N GLN A 360 -11.52 -10.15 -14.30
CA GLN A 360 -11.04 -10.94 -13.17
C GLN A 360 -11.30 -10.26 -11.83
N ASP A 361 -11.76 -11.05 -10.85
CA ASP A 361 -11.70 -10.66 -9.45
C ASP A 361 -10.31 -10.92 -8.85
N GLN A 362 -10.08 -10.47 -7.61
CA GLN A 362 -8.77 -10.61 -6.96
C GLN A 362 -8.34 -12.08 -6.84
N ALA A 363 -9.28 -12.98 -6.51
CA ALA A 363 -8.98 -14.39 -6.29
C ALA A 363 -8.54 -15.09 -7.58
N THR A 364 -9.23 -14.83 -8.69
CA THR A 364 -8.89 -15.35 -10.02
C THR A 364 -7.58 -14.74 -10.51
N PHE A 365 -7.39 -13.43 -10.29
CA PHE A 365 -6.19 -12.71 -10.67
C PHE A 365 -4.94 -13.27 -9.98
N MET A 366 -5.06 -13.65 -8.70
CA MET A 366 -3.98 -14.19 -7.85
C MET A 366 -3.99 -15.73 -7.75
N SER A 367 -4.74 -16.42 -8.61
CA SER A 367 -5.08 -17.85 -8.42
C SER A 367 -3.88 -18.80 -8.34
N THR A 368 -2.85 -18.61 -9.18
CA THR A 368 -1.60 -19.38 -9.13
C THR A 368 -0.41 -18.44 -9.40
N PRO A 369 0.81 -18.76 -8.93
CA PRO A 369 1.96 -17.87 -9.16
C PRO A 369 2.20 -17.57 -10.65
N PRO A 370 2.23 -18.57 -11.58
CA PRO A 370 2.39 -18.26 -13.01
C PRO A 370 1.28 -17.38 -13.57
N ARG A 371 0.02 -17.62 -13.16
CA ARG A 371 -1.12 -16.80 -13.59
C ARG A 371 -1.03 -15.37 -13.06
N ALA A 372 -0.70 -15.20 -11.77
CA ALA A 372 -0.51 -13.90 -11.16
C ALA A 372 0.54 -13.10 -11.92
N PHE A 373 1.76 -13.64 -12.10
CA PHE A 373 2.82 -12.96 -12.87
C PHE A 373 2.36 -12.56 -14.28
N THR A 374 1.61 -13.44 -14.96
CA THR A 374 1.03 -13.14 -16.28
C THR A 374 0.03 -12.00 -16.24
N ASN A 375 -0.81 -11.97 -15.23
CA ASN A 375 -1.82 -10.95 -15.06
C ASN A 375 -1.18 -9.60 -14.71
N TYR A 376 -0.18 -9.57 -13.82
CA TYR A 376 0.64 -8.40 -13.53
C TYR A 376 1.25 -7.80 -14.81
N ALA A 377 1.97 -8.63 -15.58
CA ALA A 377 2.67 -8.16 -16.76
C ALA A 377 1.70 -7.67 -17.87
N GLN A 378 0.58 -8.35 -18.10
CA GLN A 378 -0.45 -7.88 -19.04
C GLN A 378 -1.09 -6.56 -18.59
N SER A 379 -1.38 -6.45 -17.29
CA SER A 379 -1.97 -5.26 -16.67
C SER A 379 -1.06 -4.06 -16.80
N TRP A 380 0.24 -4.22 -16.50
CA TRP A 380 1.25 -3.18 -16.69
C TRP A 380 1.33 -2.74 -18.16
N ILE A 381 1.42 -3.65 -19.14
CA ILE A 381 1.48 -3.27 -20.55
C ILE A 381 0.21 -2.53 -20.98
N PHE A 382 -0.96 -2.96 -20.50
CA PHE A 382 -2.21 -2.31 -20.87
C PHE A 382 -2.31 -0.89 -20.30
N VAL A 383 -1.96 -0.71 -19.02
CA VAL A 383 -1.86 0.61 -18.40
C VAL A 383 -0.82 1.47 -19.10
N HIS A 384 0.35 0.92 -19.42
CA HIS A 384 1.41 1.61 -20.15
C HIS A 384 0.92 2.07 -21.54
N TYR A 385 0.20 1.21 -22.27
CA TYR A 385 -0.44 1.55 -23.55
C TYR A 385 -1.41 2.73 -23.41
N LEU A 386 -2.29 2.70 -22.40
CA LEU A 386 -3.23 3.78 -22.14
C LEU A 386 -2.51 5.08 -21.78
N ALA A 387 -1.54 5.02 -20.86
CA ALA A 387 -0.78 6.17 -20.40
C ALA A 387 0.07 6.84 -21.51
N SER A 388 0.49 6.05 -22.51
CA SER A 388 1.32 6.51 -23.64
C SER A 388 0.58 7.38 -24.66
N THR A 389 -0.73 7.58 -24.54
CA THR A 389 -1.52 8.39 -25.48
C THR A 389 -2.46 9.35 -24.76
N SER A 390 -2.76 10.50 -25.36
CA SER A 390 -3.70 11.46 -24.77
C SER A 390 -5.09 10.84 -24.57
N ALA A 391 -5.62 10.15 -25.59
CA ALA A 391 -6.90 9.45 -25.50
C ALA A 391 -6.90 8.35 -24.44
N GLY A 392 -5.84 7.55 -24.35
CA GLY A 392 -5.70 6.50 -23.34
C GLY A 392 -5.61 7.03 -21.91
N ARG A 393 -4.93 8.16 -21.69
CA ARG A 393 -4.95 8.88 -20.40
C ARG A 393 -6.35 9.35 -20.04
N GLY A 394 -7.10 9.87 -21.01
CA GLY A 394 -8.52 10.20 -20.85
C GLY A 394 -9.35 9.00 -20.40
N TYR A 395 -9.09 7.80 -20.95
CA TYR A 395 -9.75 6.57 -20.49
C TYR A 395 -9.37 6.18 -19.06
N LEU A 396 -8.09 6.24 -18.67
CA LEU A 396 -7.68 5.94 -17.30
C LEU A 396 -8.36 6.87 -16.29
N LEU A 397 -8.33 8.18 -16.55
CA LEU A 397 -8.97 9.17 -15.68
C LEU A 397 -10.49 8.99 -15.64
N GLY A 398 -11.14 8.78 -16.79
CA GLY A 398 -12.56 8.51 -16.85
C GLY A 398 -12.96 7.24 -16.10
N TYR A 399 -12.15 6.18 -16.16
CA TYR A 399 -12.38 4.93 -15.44
C TYR A 399 -12.29 5.16 -13.93
N LEU A 400 -11.24 5.85 -13.46
CA LEU A 400 -11.05 6.17 -12.04
C LEU A 400 -12.15 7.11 -11.51
N ARG A 401 -12.54 8.14 -12.27
CA ARG A 401 -13.69 9.01 -11.93
C ARG A 401 -14.98 8.20 -11.80
N GLY A 402 -15.20 7.27 -12.72
CA GLY A 402 -16.37 6.40 -12.67
C GLY A 402 -16.39 5.47 -11.44
N LEU A 403 -15.24 4.88 -11.09
CA LEU A 403 -15.10 4.10 -9.85
C LEU A 403 -15.40 4.98 -8.62
N ARG A 404 -14.85 6.19 -8.61
CA ARG A 404 -15.10 7.19 -7.58
C ARG A 404 -16.60 7.47 -7.47
N GLU A 405 -17.30 7.69 -8.57
CA GLU A 405 -18.73 7.93 -8.62
C GLU A 405 -19.61 6.70 -8.29
N GLY A 406 -18.99 5.58 -7.90
CA GLY A 406 -19.70 4.36 -7.50
C GLY A 406 -20.18 3.50 -8.66
N LEU A 407 -19.72 3.77 -9.90
CA LEU A 407 -20.01 2.89 -11.02
C LEU A 407 -19.32 1.55 -10.83
N SER A 408 -20.06 0.47 -11.09
CA SER A 408 -19.50 -0.88 -11.01
C SER A 408 -18.41 -1.10 -12.05
N VAL A 409 -17.44 -1.96 -11.73
CA VAL A 409 -16.40 -2.43 -12.66
C VAL A 409 -17.02 -2.96 -13.95
N LEU A 410 -18.16 -3.69 -13.86
CA LEU A 410 -18.87 -4.19 -15.03
C LEU A 410 -19.38 -3.06 -15.95
N ASN A 411 -19.98 -2.02 -15.37
CA ASN A 411 -20.47 -0.87 -16.13
C ASN A 411 -19.31 -0.10 -16.78
N LEU A 412 -18.20 0.07 -16.07
CA LEU A 412 -17.02 0.76 -16.59
C LEU A 412 -16.33 -0.04 -17.69
N ASN A 413 -16.20 -1.36 -17.52
CA ASN A 413 -15.72 -2.26 -18.56
C ASN A 413 -16.64 -2.20 -19.79
N GLY A 414 -17.96 -2.16 -19.58
CA GLY A 414 -18.94 -1.95 -20.65
C GLY A 414 -18.78 -0.61 -21.36
N LYS A 415 -18.49 0.49 -20.64
CA LYS A 415 -18.22 1.78 -21.27
C LYS A 415 -16.92 1.80 -22.08
N LEU A 416 -15.87 1.12 -21.60
CA LEU A 416 -14.57 1.08 -22.27
C LEU A 416 -14.50 0.09 -23.43
N LEU A 417 -15.14 -1.08 -23.29
CA LEU A 417 -15.06 -2.22 -24.21
C LEU A 417 -16.38 -2.50 -24.95
N GLY A 418 -17.39 -1.64 -24.81
CA GLY A 418 -18.81 -1.95 -25.01
C GLY A 418 -19.19 -2.40 -26.41
N LEU A 419 -18.60 -1.78 -27.43
CA LEU A 419 -18.79 -2.23 -28.80
C LEU A 419 -17.71 -3.26 -29.15
N PRO A 420 -18.05 -4.42 -29.75
CA PRO A 420 -17.08 -5.42 -30.19
C PRO A 420 -15.95 -4.83 -31.02
N GLU A 421 -16.24 -3.85 -31.87
CA GLU A 421 -15.25 -3.13 -32.69
C GLU A 421 -14.29 -2.28 -31.86
N GLN A 422 -14.78 -1.56 -30.85
CA GLN A 422 -13.95 -0.77 -29.94
C GLN A 422 -13.01 -1.66 -29.13
N ARG A 423 -13.55 -2.78 -28.63
CA ARG A 423 -12.76 -3.81 -27.94
C ARG A 423 -11.67 -4.37 -28.83
N ALA A 424 -12.01 -4.80 -30.05
CA ALA A 424 -11.06 -5.33 -31.01
C ALA A 424 -9.97 -4.29 -31.37
N LYS A 425 -10.35 -3.01 -31.51
CA LYS A 425 -9.42 -1.91 -31.76
C LYS A 425 -8.47 -1.69 -30.59
N LEU A 426 -8.97 -1.65 -29.35
CA LEU A 426 -8.16 -1.52 -28.14
C LEU A 426 -7.20 -2.69 -27.98
N GLU A 427 -7.68 -3.92 -28.15
CA GLU A 427 -6.85 -5.11 -28.02
C GLU A 427 -5.76 -5.18 -29.09
N LYS A 428 -6.09 -4.87 -30.35
CA LYS A 428 -5.10 -4.77 -31.44
C LYS A 428 -4.06 -3.68 -31.15
N GLY A 429 -4.49 -2.53 -30.62
CA GLY A 429 -3.62 -1.42 -30.24
C GLY A 429 -2.66 -1.79 -29.11
N TRP A 430 -3.20 -2.40 -28.05
CA TRP A 430 -2.45 -2.92 -26.92
C TRP A 430 -1.41 -3.97 -27.32
N ARG A 431 -1.80 -5.00 -28.09
CA ARG A 431 -0.87 -6.04 -28.59
C ARG A 431 0.23 -5.46 -29.46
N ARG A 432 -0.10 -4.50 -30.34
CA ARG A 432 0.92 -3.79 -31.14
C ARG A 432 1.85 -2.97 -30.25
N HIS A 433 1.34 -2.36 -29.19
CA HIS A 433 2.15 -1.60 -28.23
C HIS A 433 3.12 -2.51 -27.48
N ALA A 434 2.65 -3.66 -26.99
CA ALA A 434 3.47 -4.70 -26.38
C ALA A 434 4.66 -5.11 -27.28
N GLY A 435 4.38 -5.35 -28.58
CA GLY A 435 5.42 -5.68 -29.56
C GLY A 435 6.46 -4.57 -29.75
N ARG A 436 6.05 -3.30 -29.70
CA ARG A 436 6.99 -2.15 -29.79
C ARG A 436 7.86 -2.05 -28.55
N LEU A 437 7.29 -2.20 -27.35
CA LEU A 437 8.07 -2.18 -26.10
C LEU A 437 9.11 -3.29 -26.09
N HIS A 438 8.72 -4.49 -26.52
CA HIS A 438 9.63 -5.61 -26.63
C HIS A 438 10.78 -5.33 -27.62
N LYS A 439 10.46 -4.87 -28.83
CA LYS A 439 11.47 -4.51 -29.84
C LYS A 439 12.45 -3.46 -29.31
N HIS A 440 11.93 -2.37 -28.75
CA HIS A 440 12.78 -1.30 -28.20
C HIS A 440 13.68 -1.83 -27.08
N HIS A 441 13.16 -2.71 -26.22
CA HIS A 441 13.94 -3.28 -25.14
C HIS A 441 15.10 -4.15 -25.64
N LEU A 442 14.88 -4.98 -26.66
CA LEU A 442 15.94 -5.77 -27.29
C LEU A 442 17.02 -4.89 -27.93
N GLU A 443 16.64 -3.74 -28.50
CA GLU A 443 17.57 -2.77 -29.10
C GLU A 443 18.44 -2.07 -28.05
N GLN A 444 17.91 -1.84 -26.84
CA GLN A 444 18.64 -1.16 -25.75
C GLN A 444 19.53 -2.10 -24.92
N ASP A 445 19.29 -3.40 -24.93
CA ASP A 445 20.08 -4.38 -24.19
C ASP A 445 20.38 -5.64 -25.05
N PRO A 446 21.43 -5.59 -25.88
CA PRO A 446 21.79 -6.71 -26.76
C PRO A 446 22.11 -8.00 -26.02
N LYS A 447 22.68 -7.91 -24.80
CA LYS A 447 22.95 -9.09 -23.96
C LYS A 447 21.65 -9.77 -23.54
N MET A 448 20.63 -8.96 -23.27
CA MET A 448 19.31 -9.49 -22.95
C MET A 448 18.64 -10.11 -24.17
N ALA A 449 18.80 -9.52 -25.36
CA ALA A 449 18.33 -10.14 -26.60
C ALA A 449 19.00 -11.51 -26.85
N GLU A 450 20.31 -11.61 -26.66
CA GLU A 450 21.03 -12.87 -26.74
C GLU A 450 20.51 -13.88 -25.71
N TRP A 451 20.34 -13.46 -24.45
CA TRP A 451 19.77 -14.31 -23.41
C TRP A 451 18.38 -14.81 -23.77
N PHE A 452 17.50 -13.96 -24.33
CA PHE A 452 16.18 -14.35 -24.79
C PHE A 452 16.24 -15.42 -25.88
N GLU A 453 17.08 -15.22 -26.90
CA GLU A 453 17.26 -16.21 -27.97
C GLU A 453 17.79 -17.54 -27.42
N GLN A 454 18.74 -17.52 -26.49
CA GLN A 454 19.23 -18.74 -25.82
C GLN A 454 18.10 -19.44 -25.02
N GLN A 455 17.24 -18.68 -24.37
CA GLN A 455 16.09 -19.21 -23.64
C GLN A 455 15.01 -19.80 -24.55
N LEU A 456 14.80 -19.18 -25.71
CA LEU A 456 13.91 -19.67 -26.77
C LEU A 456 14.46 -20.93 -27.43
N GLU A 457 15.75 -21.00 -27.68
CA GLU A 457 16.38 -22.17 -28.25
C GLU A 457 16.31 -23.37 -27.31
N LYS A 458 16.61 -23.16 -26.01
CA LYS A 458 16.42 -24.20 -24.97
C LYS A 458 15.00 -24.73 -24.91
N LEU A 459 14.02 -23.87 -25.18
CA LEU A 459 12.61 -24.29 -25.23
C LEU A 459 12.26 -25.09 -26.46
N ARG A 460 12.63 -24.60 -27.64
CA ARG A 460 12.36 -25.28 -28.91
C ARG A 460 12.88 -26.72 -28.84
N LYS A 461 14.06 -26.90 -28.23
CA LYS A 461 14.63 -28.23 -27.93
C LYS A 461 13.75 -29.07 -27.00
N ARG A 462 13.34 -28.54 -25.83
CA ARG A 462 12.46 -29.27 -24.90
C ARG A 462 11.12 -29.67 -25.50
N SER A 463 10.49 -28.76 -26.26
CA SER A 463 9.23 -29.03 -26.95
C SER A 463 9.39 -30.08 -28.06
N ALA A 464 10.51 -30.07 -28.80
CA ALA A 464 10.82 -31.11 -29.79
C ALA A 464 11.07 -32.49 -29.15
N GLU A 465 11.51 -32.51 -27.89
CA GLU A 465 11.71 -33.72 -27.08
C GLU A 465 10.43 -34.22 -26.39
N GLY A 466 9.29 -33.52 -26.55
CA GLY A 466 8.01 -33.88 -25.92
C GLY A 466 7.98 -33.71 -24.39
N ARG A 467 8.84 -32.83 -23.84
CA ARG A 467 8.94 -32.55 -22.40
C ARG A 467 8.26 -31.27 -21.97
#